data_AF-X1IZG9-F1
#
_entry.id   AF-X1IZG9-F1
#
_cell.length_a   1.000
_cell.length_b   1.000
_cell.length_c   1.000
_cell.angle_alpha   90.00
_cell.angle_beta   90.00
_cell.angle_gamma   90.00
#
_symmetry.space_group_name_H-M   'P 1'
#
loop_
_entity.id
_entity.type
_entity.pdbx_description
1 polymer ?
#
loop_
_entity_poly.entity_id
_entity_poly.type
_entity_poly.pdbx_seq_one_letter_code
_entity_poly.pdbx_strand_id
1 'polypeptide(L)'
;HAGDLEQRLNQFGVWRDRPAKPLEELPQLSETDNKARRTVDAYIKYREETGVSRAEAVEEFIRESAYTWFNRLFALRCMESRGIIEPVILQKDIYGGLSLQHNRLVKQHPELYTGEDEGLYTLLFQEFERRAHELPMLFNPESPAVALRPSVSAIKKLVSILSGREPVNGNYVSDETFMAPDTFGWAYQYWNAEEKDRVFEKVRAEKVKIKGKDIIPVTCLYTEPYMVKFLVQNSLGAQWSCMNPDSNLHEKWEYYVKDADRSPL
;
A
#
# COMPACT_ATOMS: atom_id res chain seq x y z
N HIS A 1 5.43 -8.15 -20.06
CA HIS A 1 4.33 -9.12 -19.87
C HIS A 1 3.29 -8.50 -18.95
N ALA A 2 1.99 -8.77 -19.17
CA ALA A 2 0.93 -8.26 -18.31
C ALA A 2 1.08 -8.78 -16.87
N GLY A 3 0.95 -7.90 -15.88
CA GLY A 3 0.97 -8.26 -14.45
C GLY A 3 -0.30 -8.98 -14.00
N ASP A 4 -0.30 -9.47 -12.75
CA ASP A 4 -1.42 -10.28 -12.21
C ASP A 4 -2.79 -9.59 -12.32
N LEU A 5 -2.91 -8.35 -11.84
CA LEU A 5 -4.18 -7.61 -11.88
C LEU A 5 -4.63 -7.29 -13.31
N GLU A 6 -3.71 -7.08 -14.23
CA GLU A 6 -4.04 -6.90 -15.64
C GLU A 6 -4.61 -8.21 -16.24
N GLN A 7 -4.02 -9.35 -15.87
CA GLN A 7 -4.56 -10.66 -16.27
C GLN A 7 -5.94 -10.91 -15.65
N ARG A 8 -6.16 -10.51 -14.39
CA ARG A 8 -7.48 -10.57 -13.73
C ARG A 8 -8.51 -9.70 -14.47
N LEU A 9 -8.16 -8.47 -14.86
CA LEU A 9 -9.05 -7.63 -15.67
C LEU A 9 -9.37 -8.25 -17.03
N ASN A 10 -8.37 -8.84 -17.70
CA ASN A 10 -8.57 -9.52 -18.97
C ASN A 10 -9.55 -10.71 -18.82
N GLN A 11 -9.51 -11.44 -17.71
CA GLN A 11 -10.48 -12.50 -17.38
C GLN A 11 -11.89 -11.94 -17.18
N PHE A 12 -12.01 -10.72 -16.66
CA PHE A 12 -13.29 -10.01 -16.51
C PHE A 12 -13.76 -9.34 -17.81
N GLY A 13 -13.04 -9.55 -18.91
CA GLY A 13 -13.35 -8.99 -20.21
C GLY A 13 -13.05 -7.49 -20.32
N VAL A 14 -12.09 -6.97 -19.56
CA VAL A 14 -11.67 -5.56 -19.59
C VAL A 14 -10.24 -5.46 -20.10
N TRP A 15 -10.02 -4.63 -21.12
CA TRP A 15 -8.71 -4.37 -21.73
C TRP A 15 -8.44 -2.88 -21.87
N ARG A 16 -7.16 -2.52 -21.98
CA ARG A 16 -6.67 -1.15 -22.17
C ARG A 16 -7.03 -0.57 -23.54
N ASP A 17 -6.97 -1.40 -24.57
CA ASP A 17 -6.91 -1.02 -25.99
C ASP A 17 -8.20 -1.33 -26.78
N ARG A 18 -9.18 -1.97 -26.14
CA ARG A 18 -10.45 -2.33 -26.76
C ARG A 18 -11.62 -2.25 -25.78
N PRO A 19 -12.87 -2.10 -26.27
CA PRO A 19 -14.05 -2.09 -25.42
C PRO A 19 -14.16 -3.36 -24.56
N ALA A 20 -14.78 -3.21 -23.39
CA ALA A 20 -15.04 -4.35 -22.52
C ALA A 20 -16.07 -5.29 -23.14
N LYS A 21 -15.95 -6.59 -22.85
CA LYS A 21 -17.00 -7.56 -23.18
C LYS A 21 -18.24 -7.32 -22.30
N PRO A 22 -19.46 -7.44 -22.86
CA PRO A 22 -20.69 -7.46 -22.08
C PRO A 22 -20.63 -8.53 -20.98
N LEU A 23 -21.28 -8.26 -19.84
CA LEU A 23 -21.30 -9.20 -18.71
C LEU A 23 -22.04 -10.49 -19.05
N GLU A 24 -23.03 -10.40 -19.94
CA GLU A 24 -23.84 -11.52 -20.43
C GLU A 24 -22.99 -12.54 -21.21
N GLU A 25 -21.86 -12.11 -21.77
CA GLU A 25 -20.90 -12.97 -22.47
C GLU A 25 -19.86 -13.60 -21.52
N LEU A 26 -19.97 -13.38 -20.21
CA LEU A 26 -19.04 -13.85 -19.20
C LEU A 26 -19.75 -14.66 -18.08
N PRO A 27 -20.52 -15.71 -18.41
CA PRO A 27 -21.31 -16.48 -17.44
C PRO A 27 -20.46 -17.22 -16.38
N GLN A 28 -19.15 -17.37 -16.62
CA GLN A 28 -18.22 -18.01 -15.71
C GLN A 28 -17.80 -17.15 -14.51
N LEU A 29 -18.09 -15.85 -14.50
CA LEU A 29 -17.70 -14.97 -13.40
C LEU A 29 -18.53 -15.26 -12.15
N SER A 30 -17.86 -15.37 -11.01
CA SER A 30 -18.53 -15.48 -9.72
C SER A 30 -19.33 -14.20 -9.40
N GLU A 31 -20.23 -14.26 -8.42
CA GLU A 31 -20.94 -13.06 -7.95
C GLU A 31 -19.98 -11.97 -7.45
N THR A 32 -18.90 -12.38 -6.77
CA THR A 32 -17.84 -11.47 -6.31
C THR A 32 -17.11 -10.83 -7.50
N ASP A 33 -16.74 -11.61 -8.51
CA ASP A 33 -16.08 -11.07 -9.70
C ASP A 33 -17.02 -10.16 -10.50
N ASN A 34 -18.32 -10.47 -10.53
CA ASN A 34 -19.34 -9.60 -11.14
C ASN A 34 -19.47 -8.26 -10.38
N LYS A 35 -19.47 -8.26 -9.04
CA LYS A 35 -19.45 -7.01 -8.25
C LYS A 35 -18.18 -6.21 -8.57
N ALA A 36 -17.02 -6.87 -8.58
CA ALA A 36 -15.75 -6.24 -8.91
C ALA A 36 -15.74 -5.62 -10.32
N ARG A 37 -16.24 -6.36 -11.32
CA ARG A 37 -16.35 -5.91 -12.71
C ARG A 37 -17.23 -4.67 -12.85
N ARG A 38 -18.36 -4.58 -12.15
CA ARG A 38 -19.21 -3.37 -12.14
C ARG A 38 -18.47 -2.16 -11.57
N THR A 39 -17.69 -2.35 -10.51
CA THR A 39 -16.86 -1.29 -9.92
C THR A 39 -15.80 -0.80 -10.90
N VAL A 40 -15.12 -1.73 -11.59
CA VAL A 40 -14.13 -1.41 -12.63
C VAL A 40 -14.77 -0.61 -13.77
N ASP A 41 -15.91 -1.06 -14.29
CA ASP A 41 -16.61 -0.37 -15.38
C ASP A 41 -17.03 1.05 -14.97
N ALA A 42 -17.56 1.20 -13.75
CA ALA A 42 -17.94 2.52 -13.21
C ALA A 42 -16.73 3.45 -13.09
N TYR A 43 -15.58 2.95 -12.62
CA TYR A 43 -14.35 3.73 -12.56
C TYR A 43 -13.87 4.15 -13.95
N ILE A 44 -13.75 3.21 -14.89
CA ILE A 44 -13.26 3.51 -16.24
C ILE A 44 -14.17 4.53 -16.92
N LYS A 45 -15.49 4.32 -16.84
CA LYS A 45 -16.49 5.25 -17.41
C LYS A 45 -16.33 6.66 -16.83
N TYR A 46 -16.22 6.78 -15.50
CA TYR A 46 -16.01 8.07 -14.84
C TYR A 46 -14.72 8.75 -15.33
N ARG A 47 -13.62 8.01 -15.48
CA ARG A 47 -12.35 8.57 -15.97
C ARG A 47 -12.46 9.02 -17.43
N GLU A 48 -13.10 8.23 -18.29
CA GLU A 48 -13.39 8.59 -19.68
C GLU A 48 -14.24 9.88 -19.78
N GLU A 49 -15.27 10.02 -18.93
CA GLU A 49 -16.09 11.24 -18.83
C GLU A 49 -15.28 12.47 -18.39
N THR A 50 -14.20 12.27 -17.63
CA THR A 50 -13.25 13.35 -17.25
C THR A 50 -12.15 13.60 -18.29
N GLY A 51 -12.22 12.96 -19.47
CA GLY A 51 -11.30 13.17 -20.58
C GLY A 51 -10.02 12.33 -20.53
N VAL A 52 -9.96 11.31 -19.67
CA VAL A 52 -8.83 10.36 -19.59
C VAL A 52 -9.06 9.23 -20.59
N SER A 53 -8.01 8.83 -21.31
CA SER A 53 -8.14 7.72 -22.25
C SER A 53 -8.43 6.40 -21.52
N ARG A 54 -9.14 5.47 -22.17
CA ARG A 54 -9.41 4.14 -21.60
C ARG A 54 -8.15 3.44 -21.11
N ALA A 55 -7.10 3.46 -21.93
CA ALA A 55 -5.82 2.80 -21.63
C ALA A 55 -5.21 3.37 -20.34
N GLU A 56 -5.21 4.69 -20.18
CA GLU A 56 -4.74 5.35 -18.96
C GLU A 56 -5.66 5.08 -17.77
N ALA A 57 -6.98 5.07 -17.95
CA ALA A 57 -7.93 4.78 -16.88
C ALA A 57 -7.77 3.35 -16.34
N VAL A 58 -7.58 2.37 -17.24
CA VAL A 58 -7.30 0.98 -16.86
C VAL A 58 -5.96 0.87 -16.12
N GLU A 59 -4.93 1.56 -16.61
CA GLU A 59 -3.62 1.58 -15.96
C GLU A 59 -3.64 2.23 -14.57
N GLU A 60 -4.34 3.37 -14.43
CA GLU A 60 -4.57 4.05 -13.16
C GLU A 60 -5.28 3.12 -12.17
N PHE A 61 -6.36 2.45 -12.59
CA PHE A 61 -7.08 1.50 -11.74
C PHE A 61 -6.19 0.33 -11.30
N ILE A 62 -5.44 -0.29 -12.21
CA ILE A 62 -4.51 -1.38 -11.88
C ILE A 62 -3.49 -0.92 -10.84
N ARG A 63 -2.88 0.27 -11.04
CA ARG A 63 -1.87 0.82 -10.12
C ARG A 63 -2.46 1.12 -8.75
N GLU A 64 -3.64 1.74 -8.69
CA GLU A 64 -4.35 2.04 -7.44
C GLU A 64 -4.74 0.77 -6.69
N SER A 65 -5.26 -0.24 -7.39
CA SER A 65 -5.59 -1.55 -6.81
C SER A 65 -4.34 -2.25 -6.27
N ALA A 66 -3.27 -2.34 -7.07
CA ALA A 66 -2.03 -2.98 -6.65
C ALA A 66 -1.43 -2.30 -5.41
N TYR A 67 -1.37 -0.96 -5.42
CA TYR A 67 -0.87 -0.19 -4.28
C TYR A 67 -1.74 -0.40 -3.05
N THR A 68 -3.06 -0.39 -3.19
CA THR A 68 -3.99 -0.54 -2.05
C THR A 68 -3.85 -1.93 -1.41
N TRP A 69 -3.78 -2.99 -2.21
CA TRP A 69 -3.54 -4.34 -1.70
C TRP A 69 -2.19 -4.44 -0.99
N PHE A 70 -1.10 -4.00 -1.64
CA PHE A 70 0.23 -4.00 -1.03
C PHE A 70 0.26 -3.22 0.28
N ASN A 71 -0.22 -1.97 0.26
CA ASN A 71 -0.17 -1.06 1.40
C ASN A 71 -0.95 -1.60 2.60
N ARG A 72 -2.11 -2.25 2.39
CA ARG A 72 -2.87 -2.87 3.47
C ARG A 72 -2.13 -4.06 4.10
N LEU A 73 -1.62 -4.99 3.30
CA LEU A 73 -0.90 -6.15 3.83
C LEU A 73 0.41 -5.75 4.49
N PHE A 74 1.13 -4.79 3.90
CA PHE A 74 2.34 -4.23 4.48
C PHE A 74 2.05 -3.54 5.81
N ALA A 75 0.95 -2.80 5.91
CA ALA A 75 0.54 -2.16 7.15
C ALA A 75 0.16 -3.17 8.24
N LEU A 76 -0.62 -4.20 7.90
CA LEU A 76 -0.92 -5.29 8.85
C LEU A 76 0.37 -5.94 9.34
N ARG A 77 1.30 -6.26 8.44
CA ARG A 77 2.60 -6.84 8.81
C ARG A 77 3.42 -5.93 9.73
N CYS A 78 3.41 -4.61 9.48
CA CYS A 78 4.02 -3.60 10.35
C CYS A 78 3.38 -3.52 11.74
N MET A 79 2.05 -3.65 11.82
CA MET A 79 1.31 -3.67 13.09
C MET A 79 1.62 -4.95 13.89
N GLU A 80 1.74 -6.09 13.22
CA GLU A 80 2.12 -7.38 13.83
C GLU A 80 3.51 -7.34 14.45
N SER A 81 4.53 -6.88 13.72
CA SER A 81 5.90 -6.80 14.26
C SER A 81 6.04 -5.84 15.44
N ARG A 82 5.10 -4.89 15.58
CA ARG A 82 5.04 -3.96 16.71
C ARG A 82 4.14 -4.43 17.85
N GLY A 83 3.55 -5.62 17.73
CA GLY A 83 2.64 -6.17 18.74
C GLY A 83 1.32 -5.42 18.89
N ILE A 84 0.93 -4.63 17.88
CA ILE A 84 -0.34 -3.88 17.89
C ILE A 84 -1.53 -4.82 17.61
N ILE A 85 -1.33 -5.83 16.76
CA ILE A 85 -2.32 -6.85 16.43
C ILE A 85 -1.71 -8.25 16.49
N GLU A 86 -2.57 -9.26 16.68
CA GLU A 86 -2.17 -10.65 16.52
C GLU A 86 -1.86 -10.98 15.04
N PRO A 87 -0.97 -11.95 14.74
CA PRO A 87 -0.57 -12.28 13.37
C PRO A 87 -1.70 -12.67 12.42
N VAL A 88 -1.90 -11.87 11.38
CA VAL A 88 -2.80 -12.07 10.23
C VAL A 88 -2.00 -12.44 8.98
N ILE A 89 -0.84 -11.81 8.76
CA ILE A 89 0.08 -12.01 7.63
C ILE A 89 1.18 -12.99 8.01
N LEU A 90 1.88 -12.79 9.14
CA LEU A 90 3.04 -13.60 9.53
C LEU A 90 2.68 -15.09 9.70
N GLN A 91 3.13 -15.91 8.75
CA GLN A 91 2.95 -17.36 8.73
C GLN A 91 3.98 -18.10 9.59
N LYS A 92 3.55 -19.14 10.32
CA LYS A 92 4.43 -19.97 11.16
C LYS A 92 4.15 -21.46 10.99
N ASP A 93 5.19 -22.28 11.04
CA ASP A 93 5.08 -23.74 10.85
C ASP A 93 4.24 -24.41 11.95
N ILE A 94 4.27 -23.88 13.18
CA ILE A 94 3.42 -24.34 14.29
C ILE A 94 1.90 -24.22 14.00
N TYR A 95 1.53 -23.43 12.99
CA TYR A 95 0.16 -23.24 12.52
C TYR A 95 -0.08 -23.89 11.15
N GLY A 96 0.80 -24.81 10.73
CA GLY A 96 0.73 -25.47 9.42
C GLY A 96 1.09 -24.55 8.26
N GLY A 97 1.95 -23.54 8.49
CA GLY A 97 2.30 -22.55 7.47
C GLY A 97 1.27 -21.43 7.30
N LEU A 98 0.26 -21.37 8.18
CA LEU A 98 -0.71 -20.28 8.25
C LEU A 98 -0.28 -19.22 9.28
N SER A 99 -0.93 -18.05 9.26
CA SER A 99 -0.84 -17.10 10.38
C SER A 99 -1.70 -17.53 11.57
N LEU A 100 -1.51 -16.92 12.74
CA LEU A 100 -2.28 -17.26 13.94
C LEU A 100 -3.78 -17.06 13.72
N GLN A 101 -4.19 -15.91 13.18
CA GLN A 101 -5.61 -15.62 12.93
C GLN A 101 -6.18 -16.52 11.84
N HIS A 102 -5.42 -16.78 10.77
CA HIS A 102 -5.85 -17.70 9.71
C HIS A 102 -6.09 -19.11 10.27
N ASN A 103 -5.16 -19.63 11.08
CA ASN A 103 -5.29 -20.94 11.71
C ASN A 103 -6.50 -21.05 12.63
N ARG A 104 -6.81 -19.98 13.39
CA ARG A 104 -8.01 -19.93 14.24
C ARG A 104 -9.27 -19.93 13.41
N LEU A 105 -9.32 -19.13 12.33
CA LEU A 105 -10.46 -19.05 11.43
C LEU A 105 -10.79 -20.43 10.83
N VAL A 106 -9.80 -21.11 10.25
CA VAL A 106 -10.03 -22.43 9.61
C VAL A 106 -10.35 -23.53 10.61
N LYS A 107 -9.96 -23.39 11.89
CA LYS A 107 -10.38 -24.32 12.95
C LYS A 107 -11.84 -24.12 13.35
N GLN A 108 -12.33 -22.88 13.32
CA GLN A 108 -13.72 -22.55 13.62
C GLN A 108 -14.65 -22.83 12.43
N HIS A 109 -14.12 -22.65 11.21
CA HIS A 109 -14.81 -22.80 9.94
C HIS A 109 -14.01 -23.71 8.98
N PRO A 110 -13.96 -25.03 9.23
CA PRO A 110 -13.17 -25.97 8.43
C PRO A 110 -13.54 -25.99 6.93
N GLU A 111 -14.78 -25.64 6.60
CA GLU A 111 -15.28 -25.53 5.23
C GLU A 111 -14.48 -24.52 4.40
N LEU A 112 -14.02 -23.42 5.01
CA LEU A 112 -13.25 -22.38 4.31
C LEU A 112 -11.90 -22.88 3.82
N TYR A 113 -11.30 -23.85 4.52
CA TYR A 113 -10.00 -24.41 4.14
C TYR A 113 -10.07 -25.25 2.86
N THR A 114 -11.27 -25.66 2.44
CA THR A 114 -11.45 -26.44 1.20
C THR A 114 -11.60 -25.57 -0.04
N GLY A 115 -11.74 -24.24 0.13
CA GLY A 115 -11.81 -23.27 -0.96
C GLY A 115 -10.46 -23.03 -1.65
N GLU A 116 -10.50 -22.44 -2.85
CA GLU A 116 -9.31 -22.18 -3.68
C GLU A 116 -8.23 -21.35 -2.94
N ASP A 117 -8.65 -20.35 -2.17
CA ASP A 117 -7.81 -19.47 -1.37
C ASP A 117 -7.65 -19.94 0.09
N GLU A 118 -8.23 -21.09 0.46
CA GLU A 118 -8.19 -21.68 1.81
C GLU A 118 -8.68 -20.70 2.89
N GLY A 119 -9.61 -19.79 2.55
CA GLY A 119 -10.19 -18.80 3.47
C GLY A 119 -9.34 -17.54 3.68
N LEU A 120 -8.25 -17.36 2.92
CA LEU A 120 -7.36 -16.20 3.05
C LEU A 120 -8.08 -14.87 2.78
N TYR A 121 -8.89 -14.77 1.73
CA TYR A 121 -9.66 -13.55 1.46
C TYR A 121 -10.68 -13.27 2.55
N THR A 122 -11.36 -14.30 3.07
CA THR A 122 -12.29 -14.14 4.20
C THR A 122 -11.57 -13.53 5.40
N LEU A 123 -10.39 -14.07 5.77
CA LEU A 123 -9.57 -13.51 6.84
C LEU A 123 -9.20 -12.05 6.58
N LEU A 124 -8.68 -11.75 5.38
CA LEU A 124 -8.21 -10.41 5.03
C LEU A 124 -9.33 -9.38 5.06
N PHE A 125 -10.52 -9.70 4.52
CA PHE A 125 -11.66 -8.78 4.52
C PHE A 125 -12.24 -8.59 5.93
N GLN A 126 -12.31 -9.63 6.77
CA GLN A 126 -12.69 -9.48 8.18
C GLN A 126 -11.71 -8.58 8.93
N GLU A 127 -10.40 -8.72 8.66
CA GLU A 127 -9.40 -7.85 9.28
C GLU A 127 -9.49 -6.41 8.75
N PHE A 128 -9.73 -6.22 7.45
CA PHE A 128 -9.95 -4.89 6.87
C PHE A 128 -11.18 -4.20 7.49
N GLU A 129 -12.30 -4.90 7.62
CA GLU A 129 -13.49 -4.39 8.31
C GLU A 129 -13.17 -3.96 9.74
N ARG A 130 -12.49 -4.82 10.49
CA ARG A 130 -12.10 -4.53 11.88
C ARG A 130 -11.20 -3.30 11.98
N ARG A 131 -10.17 -3.20 11.12
CA ARG A 131 -9.20 -2.10 11.12
C ARG A 131 -9.77 -0.82 10.54
N ALA A 132 -10.81 -0.88 9.71
CA ALA A 132 -11.48 0.31 9.18
C ALA A 132 -12.16 1.15 10.28
N HIS A 133 -12.47 0.58 11.45
CA HIS A 133 -12.97 1.36 12.59
C HIS A 133 -11.93 2.34 13.15
N GLU A 134 -10.65 1.99 13.08
CA GLU A 134 -9.55 2.80 13.62
C GLU A 134 -8.87 3.62 12.51
N LEU A 135 -8.70 3.01 11.33
CA LEU A 135 -7.97 3.55 10.18
C LEU A 135 -8.82 3.44 8.90
N PRO A 136 -9.98 4.13 8.82
CA PRO A 136 -10.94 3.97 7.73
C PRO A 136 -10.34 4.31 6.35
N MET A 137 -9.49 5.33 6.28
CA MET A 137 -8.85 5.74 5.02
C MET A 137 -7.95 4.65 4.43
N LEU A 138 -7.36 3.79 5.27
CA LEU A 138 -6.48 2.72 4.82
C LEU A 138 -7.25 1.43 4.55
N PHE A 139 -8.14 1.04 5.46
CA PHE A 139 -8.72 -0.30 5.48
C PHE A 139 -10.18 -0.41 5.04
N ASN A 140 -10.84 0.68 4.59
CA ASN A 140 -12.23 0.63 4.13
C ASN A 140 -12.48 -0.54 3.13
N PRO A 141 -13.25 -1.57 3.51
CA PRO A 141 -13.46 -2.76 2.68
C PRO A 141 -14.24 -2.45 1.39
N GLU A 142 -15.00 -1.36 1.35
CA GLU A 142 -15.77 -0.93 0.17
C GLU A 142 -14.99 0.03 -0.75
N SER A 143 -13.68 0.20 -0.54
CA SER A 143 -12.84 0.99 -1.47
C SER A 143 -12.87 0.35 -2.87
N PRO A 144 -13.11 1.13 -3.95
CA PRO A 144 -13.11 0.61 -5.31
C PRO A 144 -11.83 -0.14 -5.69
N ALA A 145 -10.69 0.33 -5.15
CA ALA A 145 -9.38 -0.23 -5.42
C ALA A 145 -9.21 -1.67 -4.92
N VAL A 146 -9.95 -2.12 -3.90
CA VAL A 146 -9.89 -3.52 -3.42
C VAL A 146 -10.93 -4.44 -4.05
N ALA A 147 -11.84 -3.90 -4.87
CA ALA A 147 -12.85 -4.70 -5.55
C ALA A 147 -12.19 -5.73 -6.49
N LEU A 148 -11.16 -5.32 -7.22
CA LEU A 148 -10.32 -6.23 -8.00
C LEU A 148 -9.33 -6.96 -7.07
N ARG A 149 -9.63 -8.22 -6.78
CA ARG A 149 -8.75 -9.10 -6.01
C ARG A 149 -7.61 -9.64 -6.89
N PRO A 150 -6.36 -9.67 -6.38
CA PRO A 150 -5.27 -10.43 -6.99
C PRO A 150 -5.66 -11.89 -7.23
N SER A 151 -4.92 -12.60 -8.07
CA SER A 151 -5.07 -14.06 -8.11
C SER A 151 -4.69 -14.68 -6.76
N VAL A 152 -5.24 -15.86 -6.48
CA VAL A 152 -4.89 -16.64 -5.28
C VAL A 152 -3.39 -16.89 -5.19
N SER A 153 -2.75 -17.18 -6.33
CA SER A 153 -1.30 -17.38 -6.39
C SER A 153 -0.53 -16.10 -6.02
N ALA A 154 -0.93 -14.94 -6.57
CA ALA A 154 -0.27 -13.67 -6.29
C ALA A 154 -0.41 -13.24 -4.83
N ILE A 155 -1.61 -13.35 -4.26
CA ILE A 155 -1.83 -12.96 -2.85
C ILE A 155 -1.10 -13.90 -1.89
N LYS A 156 -1.12 -15.22 -2.12
CA LYS A 156 -0.39 -16.21 -1.30
C LYS A 156 1.12 -15.96 -1.37
N LYS A 157 1.65 -15.69 -2.57
CA LYS A 157 3.06 -15.32 -2.76
C LYS A 157 3.43 -14.05 -2.00
N LEU A 158 2.59 -13.01 -2.07
CA LEU A 158 2.84 -11.76 -1.35
C LEU A 158 2.83 -11.97 0.17
N VAL A 159 1.88 -12.74 0.70
CA VAL A 159 1.84 -13.11 2.13
C VAL A 159 3.07 -13.90 2.55
N SER A 160 3.52 -14.85 1.72
CA SER A 160 4.72 -15.65 1.93
C SER A 160 6.00 -14.80 1.96
N ILE A 161 6.13 -13.84 1.02
CA ILE A 161 7.20 -12.84 1.01
C ILE A 161 7.16 -12.01 2.29
N LEU A 162 6.01 -11.40 2.65
CA LEU A 162 5.88 -10.57 3.85
C LEU A 162 6.09 -11.36 5.16
N SER A 163 5.89 -12.67 5.12
CA SER A 163 6.19 -13.60 6.23
C SER A 163 7.67 -13.97 6.33
N GLY A 164 8.51 -13.54 5.39
CA GLY A 164 9.93 -13.95 5.34
C GLY A 164 10.13 -15.41 4.94
N ARG A 165 9.18 -16.02 4.22
CA ARG A 165 9.26 -17.41 3.76
C ARG A 165 9.71 -17.54 2.31
N GLU A 166 9.53 -16.49 1.52
CA GLU A 166 10.03 -16.39 0.15
C GLU A 166 11.03 -15.23 0.03
N PRO A 167 12.20 -15.45 -0.61
CA PRO A 167 13.17 -14.39 -0.81
C PRO A 167 12.78 -13.50 -1.99
N VAL A 168 13.14 -12.22 -1.90
CA VAL A 168 13.13 -11.28 -3.01
C VAL A 168 14.57 -10.88 -3.30
N ASN A 169 15.04 -11.12 -4.52
CA ASN A 169 16.43 -10.88 -4.93
C ASN A 169 17.46 -11.51 -3.96
N GLY A 170 17.16 -12.72 -3.46
CA GLY A 170 18.02 -13.46 -2.53
C GLY A 170 17.93 -13.04 -1.05
N ASN A 171 17.09 -12.04 -0.71
CA ASN A 171 16.95 -11.54 0.66
C ASN A 171 15.57 -11.90 1.23
N TYR A 172 15.56 -12.31 2.50
CA TYR A 172 14.34 -12.52 3.27
C TYR A 172 14.06 -11.28 4.13
N VAL A 173 12.79 -10.89 4.23
CA VAL A 173 12.36 -9.86 5.17
C VAL A 173 12.26 -10.45 6.58
N SER A 174 12.51 -9.62 7.59
CA SER A 174 12.41 -9.99 9.01
C SER A 174 11.54 -9.00 9.78
N ASP A 175 11.27 -9.28 11.05
CA ASP A 175 10.56 -8.34 11.92
C ASP A 175 11.28 -6.98 12.01
N GLU A 176 12.62 -6.96 11.98
CA GLU A 176 13.40 -5.72 12.02
C GLU A 176 13.04 -4.78 10.87
N THR A 177 12.86 -5.32 9.65
CA THR A 177 12.43 -4.54 8.48
C THR A 177 11.12 -3.83 8.73
N PHE A 178 10.15 -4.54 9.32
CA PHE A 178 8.84 -4.00 9.58
C PHE A 178 8.83 -3.09 10.79
N MET A 179 9.69 -3.30 11.80
CA MET A 179 9.82 -2.43 12.98
C MET A 179 10.54 -1.11 12.70
N ALA A 180 11.35 -1.03 11.65
CA ALA A 180 12.08 0.19 11.29
C ALA A 180 11.13 1.41 11.19
N PRO A 181 11.48 2.57 11.80
CA PRO A 181 10.59 3.72 11.90
C PRO A 181 10.31 4.40 10.54
N ASP A 182 11.17 4.19 9.55
CA ASP A 182 11.11 4.75 8.21
C ASP A 182 10.61 3.76 7.15
N THR A 183 10.23 2.54 7.55
CA THR A 183 9.87 1.45 6.63
C THR A 183 8.74 1.82 5.66
N PHE A 184 7.70 2.50 6.14
CA PHE A 184 6.60 3.00 5.29
C PHE A 184 7.06 4.08 4.32
N GLY A 185 7.96 4.95 4.78
CA GLY A 185 8.53 6.01 3.95
C GLY A 185 9.30 5.43 2.78
N TRP A 186 10.19 4.47 3.05
CA TRP A 186 10.96 3.79 2.01
C TRP A 186 10.09 2.93 1.10
N ALA A 187 9.09 2.22 1.63
CA ALA A 187 8.14 1.46 0.80
C ALA A 187 7.38 2.36 -0.18
N TYR A 188 6.89 3.50 0.29
CA TYR A 188 6.22 4.51 -0.55
C TYR A 188 7.17 5.11 -1.59
N GLN A 189 8.39 5.46 -1.17
CA GLN A 189 9.38 6.07 -2.04
C GLN A 189 9.81 5.11 -3.15
N TYR A 190 9.97 3.82 -2.83
CA TYR A 190 10.29 2.77 -3.78
C TYR A 190 9.14 2.54 -4.78
N TRP A 191 7.88 2.49 -4.32
CA TRP A 191 6.70 2.35 -5.18
C TRP A 191 6.61 3.43 -6.28
N ASN A 192 7.06 4.64 -5.95
CA ASN A 192 7.01 5.78 -6.87
C ASN A 192 8.31 6.02 -7.63
N ALA A 193 9.36 5.21 -7.43
CA ALA A 193 10.68 5.43 -8.03
C ALA A 193 10.62 5.43 -9.56
N GLU A 194 10.04 4.39 -10.17
CA GLU A 194 9.90 4.28 -11.62
C GLU A 194 9.06 5.42 -12.21
N GLU A 195 7.96 5.78 -11.53
CA GLU A 195 7.05 6.83 -12.00
C GLU A 195 7.72 8.22 -11.91
N LYS A 196 8.48 8.45 -10.85
CA LYS A 196 9.30 9.65 -10.66
C LYS A 196 10.33 9.78 -11.77
N ASP A 197 11.05 8.70 -12.09
CA ASP A 197 12.08 8.68 -13.12
C ASP A 197 11.45 8.93 -14.50
N ARG A 198 10.32 8.27 -14.81
CA ARG A 198 9.54 8.51 -16.04
C ARG A 198 9.13 9.98 -16.19
N VAL A 199 8.64 10.61 -15.12
CA VAL A 199 8.27 12.04 -15.14
C VAL A 199 9.49 12.92 -15.41
N PHE A 200 10.61 12.66 -14.74
CA PHE A 200 11.84 13.43 -14.97
C PHE A 200 12.40 13.27 -16.38
N GLU A 201 12.35 12.06 -16.94
CA GLU A 201 12.75 11.81 -18.33
C GLU A 201 11.87 12.59 -19.31
N LYS A 202 10.55 12.56 -19.12
CA LYS A 202 9.60 13.33 -19.94
C LYS A 202 9.87 14.83 -19.89
N VAL A 203 10.12 15.38 -18.69
CA VAL A 203 10.48 16.79 -18.52
C VAL A 203 11.78 17.12 -19.26
N ARG A 204 12.80 16.25 -19.20
CA ARG A 204 14.08 16.45 -19.90
C ARG A 204 13.94 16.36 -21.42
N ALA A 205 13.22 15.37 -21.92
CA ALA A 205 13.07 15.09 -23.35
C ALA A 205 12.14 16.09 -24.04
N GLU A 206 10.99 16.40 -23.43
CA GLU A 206 9.91 17.17 -24.06
C GLU A 206 9.81 18.61 -23.54
N LYS A 207 10.58 18.97 -22.49
CA LYS A 207 10.52 20.29 -21.81
C LYS A 207 9.13 20.69 -21.33
N VAL A 208 8.29 19.69 -21.04
CA VAL A 208 6.93 19.90 -20.52
C VAL A 208 6.95 20.26 -19.03
N LYS A 209 5.96 21.04 -18.60
CA LYS A 209 5.75 21.32 -17.17
C LYS A 209 5.10 20.14 -16.48
N ILE A 210 5.54 19.84 -15.26
CA ILE A 210 4.92 18.86 -14.37
C ILE A 210 3.54 19.39 -13.95
N LYS A 211 2.48 18.60 -14.15
CA LYS A 211 1.10 18.96 -13.84
C LYS A 211 0.23 17.73 -13.61
N GLY A 212 -0.90 17.90 -12.92
CA GLY A 212 -1.86 16.82 -12.69
C GLY A 212 -1.24 15.62 -11.98
N LYS A 213 -1.41 14.42 -12.55
CA LYS A 213 -0.91 13.15 -11.98
C LYS A 213 0.61 13.10 -11.82
N ASP A 214 1.35 13.86 -12.65
CA ASP A 214 2.81 13.87 -12.60
C ASP A 214 3.36 14.61 -11.37
N ILE A 215 2.54 15.37 -10.63
CA ILE A 215 2.96 16.11 -9.43
C ILE A 215 3.34 15.16 -8.29
N ILE A 216 2.45 14.20 -7.98
CA ILE A 216 2.57 13.31 -6.82
C ILE A 216 3.93 12.60 -6.74
N PRO A 217 4.42 11.90 -7.79
CA PRO A 217 5.65 11.13 -7.70
C PRO A 217 6.92 11.99 -7.50
N VAL A 218 6.90 13.29 -7.84
CA VAL A 218 8.08 14.16 -7.72
C VAL A 218 8.02 15.13 -6.54
N THR A 219 6.84 15.46 -5.99
CA THR A 219 6.72 16.43 -4.89
C THR A 219 6.41 15.79 -3.54
N CYS A 220 5.72 14.65 -3.52
CA CYS A 220 5.29 14.03 -2.26
C CYS A 220 6.31 13.03 -1.74
N LEU A 221 7.57 13.45 -1.59
CA LEU A 221 8.67 12.56 -1.17
C LEU A 221 8.65 12.29 0.33
N TYR A 222 9.16 11.13 0.72
CA TYR A 222 9.38 10.82 2.13
C TYR A 222 10.46 11.75 2.71
N THR A 223 10.18 12.36 3.87
CA THR A 223 11.14 13.22 4.58
C THR A 223 11.97 12.38 5.54
N GLU A 224 13.27 12.29 5.29
CA GLU A 224 14.18 11.44 6.07
C GLU A 224 14.28 11.85 7.55
N PRO A 225 14.57 10.90 8.47
CA PRO A 225 14.59 11.16 9.91
C PRO A 225 15.49 12.31 10.35
N TYR A 226 16.65 12.51 9.72
CA TYR A 226 17.56 13.59 10.08
C TYR A 226 16.95 14.97 9.77
N MET A 227 16.24 15.11 8.65
CA MET A 227 15.57 16.36 8.28
C MET A 227 14.47 16.68 9.28
N VAL A 228 13.68 15.69 9.67
CA VAL A 228 12.63 15.85 10.69
C VAL A 228 13.24 16.27 12.03
N LYS A 229 14.30 15.58 12.50
CA LYS A 229 15.00 15.95 13.73
C LYS A 229 15.55 17.38 13.66
N PHE A 230 16.18 17.76 12.55
CA PHE A 230 16.70 19.11 12.33
C PHE A 230 15.58 20.15 12.44
N LEU A 231 14.47 19.95 11.74
CA LEU A 231 13.32 20.87 11.76
C LEU A 231 12.73 20.97 13.17
N VAL A 232 12.47 19.86 13.85
CA VAL A 232 11.88 19.86 15.20
C VAL A 232 12.80 20.53 16.21
N GLN A 233 14.09 20.19 16.21
CA GLN A 233 15.06 20.75 17.16
C GLN A 233 15.24 22.25 16.95
N ASN A 234 15.24 22.73 15.70
CA ASN A 234 15.46 24.15 15.40
C ASN A 234 14.18 25.00 15.28
N SER A 235 13.00 24.41 15.46
CA SER A 235 11.72 25.13 15.58
C SER A 235 11.17 25.02 17.00
N LEU A 236 10.43 23.95 17.30
CA LEU A 236 9.84 23.70 18.61
C LEU A 236 10.89 23.56 19.71
N GLY A 237 12.02 22.91 19.41
CA GLY A 237 13.14 22.79 20.35
C GLY A 237 13.75 24.16 20.68
N ALA A 238 14.02 24.98 19.67
CA ALA A 238 14.52 26.33 19.85
C ALA A 238 13.56 27.19 20.68
N GLN A 239 12.26 27.17 20.37
CA GLN A 239 11.24 27.87 21.13
C GLN A 239 11.20 27.39 22.60
N TRP A 240 11.27 26.08 22.82
CA TRP A 240 11.32 25.51 24.16
C TRP A 240 12.53 25.99 24.94
N SER A 241 13.73 25.99 24.32
CA SER A 241 14.97 26.48 24.95
C SER A 241 14.90 27.96 25.31
N CYS A 242 14.25 28.80 24.49
CA CYS A 242 14.02 30.21 24.82
C CYS A 242 13.08 30.38 26.02
N MET A 243 11.99 29.61 26.06
CA MET A 243 11.00 29.68 27.15
C MET A 243 11.48 29.03 28.46
N ASN A 244 12.45 28.12 28.37
CA ASN A 244 12.99 27.38 29.51
C ASN A 244 14.53 27.43 29.49
N PRO A 245 15.15 28.59 29.84
CA PRO A 245 16.60 28.78 29.73
C PRO A 245 17.42 27.78 30.56
N ASP A 246 16.88 27.31 31.68
CA ASP A 246 17.52 26.33 32.56
C ASP A 246 17.41 24.88 32.03
N SER A 247 16.77 24.67 30.88
CA SER A 247 16.57 23.34 30.30
C SER A 247 17.80 22.84 29.53
N ASN A 248 18.39 21.76 30.03
CA ASN A 248 19.55 21.10 29.39
C ASN A 248 19.14 20.10 28.28
N LEU A 249 17.86 20.07 27.86
CA LEU A 249 17.40 19.13 26.83
C LEU A 249 18.17 19.28 25.51
N HIS A 250 18.48 20.53 25.16
CA HIS A 250 19.16 20.88 23.92
C HIS A 250 20.60 20.35 23.83
N GLU A 251 21.22 19.99 24.95
CA GLU A 251 22.57 19.41 24.98
C GLU A 251 22.66 18.05 24.27
N LYS A 252 21.55 17.31 24.22
CA LYS A 252 21.46 15.98 23.59
C LYS A 252 20.93 16.05 22.15
N TRP A 253 20.62 17.24 21.65
CA TRP A 253 20.01 17.41 20.33
C TRP A 253 21.08 17.43 19.22
N GLU A 254 21.15 16.32 18.51
CA GLU A 254 22.12 16.03 17.43
C GLU A 254 22.23 17.11 16.33
N TYR A 255 21.13 17.79 16.01
CA TYR A 255 21.00 18.74 14.89
C TYR A 255 20.67 20.18 15.34
N TYR A 256 20.69 20.47 16.64
CA TYR A 256 20.34 21.78 17.17
C TYR A 256 21.43 22.81 16.89
N VAL A 257 21.05 23.91 16.24
CA VAL A 257 21.95 25.04 15.98
C VAL A 257 21.90 25.97 17.19
N LYS A 258 22.99 26.04 17.96
CA LYS A 258 23.08 26.85 19.18
C LYS A 258 23.13 28.35 18.88
N ASP A 259 23.95 28.74 17.90
CA ASP A 259 24.20 30.14 17.54
C ASP A 259 23.37 30.60 16.35
N ALA A 260 22.15 30.07 16.22
CA ALA A 260 21.24 30.52 15.16
C ALA A 260 20.82 31.97 15.46
N ASP A 261 20.93 32.85 14.46
CA ASP A 261 20.36 34.19 14.51
C ASP A 261 18.82 34.05 14.54
N ARG A 262 18.27 34.07 15.75
CA ARG A 262 16.84 33.92 16.02
C ARG A 262 16.34 35.25 16.54
N SER A 263 15.33 35.80 15.86
CA SER A 263 14.61 36.94 16.39
C SER A 263 14.16 36.64 17.82
N PRO A 264 14.44 37.52 18.80
CA PRO A 264 13.91 37.34 20.14
C PRO A 264 12.37 37.29 20.07
N LEU A 265 11.79 36.32 20.79
CA LEU A 265 10.35 36.19 20.98
C LEU A 265 9.81 37.36 21.83
#